data_AF-A0A7W0J304-F1
#
_entry.id   AF-A0A7W0J304-F1
#
_cell.length_a   1.000
_cell.length_b   1.000
_cell.length_c   1.000
_cell.angle_alpha   90.00
_cell.angle_beta   90.00
_cell.angle_gamma   90.00
#
_symmetry.space_group_name_H-M   'P 1'
#
loop_
_entity.id
_entity.type
_entity.pdbx_description
1 polymer ?
#
loop_
_entity_poly.entity_id
_entity_poly.type
_entity_poly.pdbx_seq_one_letter_code
_entity_poly.pdbx_strand_id
1 'polypeptide(L)'
;MIMKALRIAKSHTGKYVKINVGVSPFVPKPHTPFQWHGQENIGSIKKKMQFLKEIFRKKRFEFKGHREDMSFLEAVFARGDERLAPLIEKAWSLGCRLDAWGETFDFQKWTQAMEETGINAAAYAEKTYGTDERLPWDIIDTGVNKDFLCKEYQKATTGEKTSDCRKVCHECGLKCSSEFRVQSSEFRISKLESFNSKLKTQNSKLIRIRVQFSKTGRLRYLSHLELVTAIFRTMRRAEIPLRYSQGFHPSPKVSFGPALGVGIAGIREYFDVEITPPFDIDYFIPSMNSVLPEGLKINDAVLIADKEPSLSSFISRYEYEIICDYSAAAKRYLEQKLGIAEVEDISIMDNKTVRLTLVDSKDKKGKRVKLSEILPEIFGVSYKELDITRVAMYGWKGEWSLPLERNITWLAKS
;
A
#
# COMPACT_ATOMS: atom_id res chain seq x y z
N MET A 1 -3.42 31.10 -22.07
CA MET A 1 -2.91 30.84 -20.70
C MET A 1 -1.39 31.00 -20.59
N ILE A 2 -0.57 30.23 -21.32
CA ILE A 2 0.92 30.24 -21.17
C ILE A 2 1.55 31.61 -21.44
N MET A 3 1.13 32.32 -22.50
CA MET A 3 1.64 33.68 -22.77
C MET A 3 1.29 34.67 -21.67
N LYS A 4 0.13 34.51 -21.00
CA LYS A 4 -0.26 35.33 -19.84
C LYS A 4 0.68 35.04 -18.66
N ALA A 5 0.97 33.77 -18.39
CA ALA A 5 1.93 33.37 -17.37
C ALA A 5 3.34 33.94 -17.63
N LEU A 6 3.81 33.92 -18.88
CA LEU A 6 5.09 34.51 -19.26
C LEU A 6 5.13 36.03 -19.05
N ARG A 7 4.05 36.75 -19.39
CA ARG A 7 3.96 38.20 -19.15
C ARG A 7 4.02 38.52 -17.66
N ILE A 8 3.27 37.80 -16.84
CA ILE A 8 3.29 37.95 -15.37
C ILE A 8 4.68 37.63 -14.82
N ALA A 9 5.32 36.55 -15.27
CA ALA A 9 6.66 36.20 -14.83
C ALA A 9 7.69 37.27 -15.19
N LYS A 10 7.59 37.87 -16.39
CA LYS A 10 8.47 38.95 -16.83
C LYS A 10 8.24 40.24 -16.03
N SER A 11 6.99 40.58 -15.70
CA SER A 11 6.68 41.78 -14.92
C SER A 11 7.22 41.72 -13.49
N HIS A 12 7.34 40.52 -12.90
CA HIS A 12 7.88 40.36 -11.55
C HIS A 12 9.39 40.11 -11.50
N THR A 13 9.96 39.41 -12.47
CA THR A 13 11.38 39.00 -12.41
C THR A 13 12.31 39.89 -13.24
N GLY A 14 11.78 40.69 -14.17
CA GLY A 14 12.56 41.48 -15.13
C GLY A 14 13.37 40.65 -16.13
N LYS A 15 13.31 39.32 -16.05
CA LYS A 15 14.10 38.38 -16.87
C LYS A 15 13.18 37.39 -17.58
N TYR A 16 13.74 36.70 -18.59
CA TYR A 16 13.04 35.58 -19.20
C TYR A 16 12.98 34.40 -18.21
N VAL A 17 11.80 33.83 -18.04
CA VAL A 17 11.57 32.65 -17.20
C VAL A 17 11.27 31.46 -18.10
N LYS A 18 11.99 30.36 -17.89
CA LYS A 18 11.71 29.09 -18.56
C LYS A 18 10.39 28.54 -18.04
N ILE A 19 9.42 28.33 -18.93
CA ILE A 19 8.11 27.75 -18.58
C ILE A 19 8.07 26.29 -19.04
N ASN A 20 7.75 25.41 -18.10
CA ASN A 20 7.46 24.00 -18.35
C ASN A 20 5.96 23.82 -18.58
N VAL A 21 5.60 23.17 -19.68
CA VAL A 21 4.21 22.89 -20.04
C VAL A 21 3.98 21.39 -19.96
N GLY A 22 3.20 20.98 -18.95
CA GLY A 22 2.75 19.61 -18.77
C GLY A 22 1.58 19.30 -19.69
N VAL A 23 1.70 18.25 -20.52
CA VAL A 23 0.59 17.74 -21.34
C VAL A 23 0.51 16.24 -21.21
N SER A 24 -0.64 15.75 -20.75
CA SER A 24 -0.90 14.31 -20.63
C SER A 24 -2.11 13.95 -21.48
N PRO A 25 -2.06 12.82 -22.21
CA PRO A 25 -3.25 12.27 -22.85
C PRO A 25 -4.34 12.02 -21.79
N PHE A 26 -5.60 12.18 -22.21
CA PHE A 26 -6.73 11.85 -21.35
C PHE A 26 -6.77 10.34 -21.11
N VAL A 27 -6.87 9.92 -19.84
CA VAL A 27 -7.02 8.53 -19.43
C VAL A 27 -8.32 8.40 -18.65
N PRO A 28 -9.35 7.72 -19.18
CA PRO A 28 -10.60 7.53 -18.45
C PRO A 28 -10.36 6.73 -17.18
N LYS A 29 -10.90 7.19 -16.05
CA LYS A 29 -10.76 6.51 -14.76
C LYS A 29 -12.13 6.06 -14.23
N PRO A 30 -12.23 4.84 -13.67
CA PRO A 30 -13.40 4.37 -12.93
C PRO A 30 -13.87 5.36 -11.87
N HIS A 31 -15.18 5.38 -11.61
CA HIS A 31 -15.80 6.20 -10.57
C HIS A 31 -15.52 7.71 -10.71
N THR A 32 -15.33 8.18 -11.94
CA THR A 32 -15.22 9.61 -12.29
C THR A 32 -16.31 10.00 -13.28
N PRO A 33 -16.66 11.30 -13.41
CA PRO A 33 -17.64 11.73 -14.40
C PRO A 33 -17.29 11.30 -15.83
N PHE A 34 -16.00 11.19 -16.18
CA PHE A 34 -15.58 10.77 -17.51
C PHE A 34 -15.39 9.26 -17.66
N GLN A 35 -15.88 8.43 -16.72
CA GLN A 35 -15.73 6.98 -16.79
C GLN A 35 -16.41 6.35 -18.02
N TRP A 36 -17.42 7.01 -18.61
CA TRP A 36 -18.09 6.53 -19.83
C TRP A 36 -17.35 6.90 -21.11
N HIS A 37 -16.51 7.94 -21.09
CA HIS A 37 -15.83 8.43 -22.28
C HIS A 37 -14.61 7.56 -22.61
N GLY A 38 -14.48 7.13 -23.86
CA GLY A 38 -13.29 6.41 -24.33
C GLY A 38 -12.07 7.32 -24.46
N GLN A 39 -10.88 6.73 -24.38
CA GLN A 39 -9.66 7.41 -24.82
C GLN A 39 -9.66 7.52 -26.35
N GLU A 40 -9.14 8.62 -26.88
CA GLU A 40 -8.95 8.73 -28.33
C GLU A 40 -7.87 7.76 -28.82
N ASN A 41 -7.97 7.30 -30.06
CA ASN A 41 -6.98 6.39 -30.64
C ASN A 41 -5.53 6.91 -30.51
N ILE A 42 -4.62 6.00 -30.15
CA ILE A 42 -3.21 6.30 -29.87
C ILE A 42 -2.50 7.01 -31.04
N GLY A 43 -2.86 6.71 -32.29
CA GLY A 43 -2.30 7.37 -33.47
C GLY A 43 -2.68 8.85 -33.54
N SER A 44 -3.92 9.20 -33.18
CA SER A 44 -4.36 10.60 -33.08
C SER A 44 -3.66 11.32 -31.94
N ILE A 45 -3.55 10.67 -30.78
CA ILE A 45 -2.82 11.21 -29.61
C ILE A 45 -1.37 11.51 -29.99
N LYS A 46 -0.65 10.58 -30.63
CA LYS A 46 0.74 10.77 -31.10
C LYS A 46 0.87 11.98 -32.03
N LYS A 47 -0.04 12.13 -33.00
CA LYS A 47 -0.06 13.28 -33.91
C LYS A 47 -0.26 14.61 -33.17
N LYS A 48 -1.24 14.67 -32.24
CA LYS A 48 -1.51 15.88 -31.44
C LYS A 48 -0.35 16.22 -30.51
N MET A 49 0.24 15.22 -29.86
CA MET A 49 1.41 15.41 -28.99
C MET A 49 2.62 15.92 -29.78
N GLN A 50 2.89 15.38 -30.96
CA GLN A 50 3.95 15.86 -31.85
C GLN A 50 3.71 17.31 -32.29
N PHE A 51 2.49 17.64 -32.70
CA PHE A 51 2.10 19.00 -33.06
C PHE A 51 2.34 19.99 -31.91
N LEU A 52 1.94 19.62 -30.68
CA LEU A 52 2.16 20.45 -29.50
C LEU A 52 3.66 20.60 -29.17
N LYS A 53 4.44 19.51 -29.22
CA LYS A 53 5.91 19.54 -29.04
C LYS A 53 6.56 20.53 -30.00
N GLU A 54 6.16 20.52 -31.27
CA GLU A 54 6.70 21.44 -32.28
C GLU A 54 6.34 22.91 -32.03
N ILE A 55 5.09 23.19 -31.65
CA ILE A 55 4.65 24.55 -31.30
C ILE A 55 5.40 25.08 -30.09
N PHE A 56 5.51 24.28 -29.02
CA PHE A 56 6.16 24.70 -27.80
C PHE A 56 7.66 24.90 -28.00
N ARG A 57 8.32 24.02 -28.77
CA ARG A 57 9.72 24.19 -29.17
C ARG A 57 9.94 25.52 -29.90
N LYS A 58 9.10 25.84 -30.90
CA LYS A 58 9.16 27.12 -31.64
C LYS A 58 9.02 28.34 -30.72
N LYS A 59 8.26 28.22 -29.63
CA LYS A 59 8.02 29.29 -28.64
C LYS A 59 8.97 29.25 -27.44
N ARG A 60 10.01 28.40 -27.45
CA ARG A 60 10.99 28.22 -26.36
C ARG A 60 10.37 27.79 -25.01
N PHE A 61 9.27 27.06 -25.06
CA PHE A 61 8.67 26.41 -23.90
C PHE A 61 9.18 24.97 -23.79
N GLU A 62 9.46 24.53 -22.57
CA GLU A 62 9.85 23.13 -22.31
C GLU A 62 8.58 22.29 -22.22
N PHE A 63 8.50 21.26 -23.06
CA PHE A 63 7.39 20.33 -23.05
C PHE A 63 7.69 19.17 -22.10
N LYS A 64 6.80 18.92 -21.15
CA LYS A 64 6.83 17.75 -20.27
C LYS A 64 5.60 16.90 -20.59
N GLY A 65 5.77 15.90 -21.44
CA GLY A 65 4.69 15.02 -21.86
C GLY A 65 4.71 13.69 -21.14
N HIS A 66 3.53 13.14 -20.84
CA HIS A 66 3.39 11.72 -20.53
C HIS A 66 3.58 10.89 -21.80
N ARG A 67 4.23 9.72 -21.71
CA ARG A 67 4.42 8.84 -22.87
C ARG A 67 3.07 8.35 -23.38
N GLU A 68 2.87 8.43 -24.69
CA GLU A 68 1.59 8.12 -25.33
C GLU A 68 1.25 6.62 -25.18
N ASP A 69 2.24 5.74 -25.35
CA ASP A 69 2.11 4.29 -25.19
C ASP A 69 1.79 3.88 -23.75
N MET A 70 2.36 4.56 -22.76
CA MET A 70 2.05 4.32 -21.35
C MET A 70 0.62 4.77 -21.03
N SER A 71 0.21 5.95 -21.53
CA SER A 71 -1.15 6.47 -21.36
C SER A 71 -2.20 5.54 -21.99
N PHE A 72 -1.84 4.85 -23.07
CA PHE A 72 -2.68 3.82 -23.69
C PHE A 72 -2.87 2.64 -22.74
N LEU A 73 -1.79 2.04 -22.24
CA LEU A 73 -1.88 0.93 -21.28
C LEU A 73 -2.64 1.34 -20.00
N GLU A 74 -2.43 2.56 -19.50
CA GLU A 74 -3.19 3.07 -18.35
C GLU A 74 -4.70 3.14 -18.64
N ALA A 75 -5.11 3.49 -19.86
CA ALA A 75 -6.52 3.50 -20.25
C ALA A 75 -7.05 2.07 -20.41
N VAL A 76 -6.27 1.16 -20.99
CA VAL A 76 -6.62 -0.26 -21.10
C VAL A 76 -6.91 -0.85 -19.72
N PHE A 77 -5.98 -0.71 -18.77
CA PHE A 77 -6.13 -1.33 -17.44
C PHE A 77 -7.07 -0.57 -16.51
N ALA A 78 -7.21 0.75 -16.65
CA ALA A 78 -8.23 1.49 -15.91
C ALA A 78 -9.66 1.08 -16.34
N ARG A 79 -9.83 0.59 -17.57
CA ARG A 79 -11.14 0.23 -18.14
C ARG A 79 -11.36 -1.27 -18.31
N GLY A 80 -10.39 -2.06 -17.86
CA GLY A 80 -10.35 -3.50 -18.04
C GLY A 80 -11.32 -4.26 -17.13
N ASP A 81 -11.59 -5.50 -17.52
CA ASP A 81 -12.24 -6.52 -16.70
C ASP A 81 -11.26 -7.71 -16.50
N GLU A 82 -11.74 -8.80 -15.90
CA GLU A 82 -10.95 -10.01 -15.66
C GLU A 82 -10.35 -10.62 -16.93
N ARG A 83 -10.88 -10.32 -18.12
CA ARG A 83 -10.39 -10.86 -19.40
C ARG A 83 -9.05 -10.29 -19.82
N LEU A 84 -8.58 -9.21 -19.17
CA LEU A 84 -7.22 -8.69 -19.36
C LEU A 84 -6.15 -9.47 -18.57
N ALA A 85 -6.53 -10.39 -17.67
CA ALA A 85 -5.57 -11.14 -16.87
C ALA A 85 -4.51 -11.89 -17.72
N PRO A 86 -4.88 -12.60 -18.81
CA PRO A 86 -3.90 -13.28 -19.68
C PRO A 86 -2.92 -12.30 -20.34
N LEU A 87 -3.33 -11.07 -20.65
CA LEU A 87 -2.44 -10.05 -21.22
C LEU A 87 -1.36 -9.64 -20.22
N ILE A 88 -1.75 -9.41 -18.97
CA ILE A 88 -0.81 -9.04 -17.89
C ILE A 88 0.16 -10.19 -17.64
N GLU A 89 -0.33 -11.42 -17.55
CA GLU A 89 0.49 -12.62 -17.35
C GLU A 89 1.47 -12.82 -18.51
N LYS A 90 1.00 -12.67 -19.75
CA LYS A 90 1.85 -12.79 -20.94
C LYS A 90 2.93 -11.72 -20.97
N ALA A 91 2.58 -10.44 -20.77
CA ALA A 91 3.56 -9.36 -20.69
C ALA A 91 4.59 -9.61 -19.58
N TRP A 92 4.14 -10.13 -18.42
CA TRP A 92 5.03 -10.56 -17.36
C TRP A 92 5.96 -11.70 -17.81
N SER A 93 5.48 -12.71 -18.53
CA SER A 93 6.34 -13.78 -19.05
C SER A 93 7.38 -13.29 -20.06
N LEU A 94 7.08 -12.23 -20.82
CA LEU A 94 8.00 -11.55 -21.76
C LEU A 94 8.98 -10.60 -21.05
N GLY A 95 8.89 -10.49 -19.72
CA GLY A 95 9.82 -9.72 -18.89
C GLY A 95 9.43 -8.26 -18.65
N CYS A 96 8.17 -7.85 -18.89
CA CYS A 96 7.68 -6.54 -18.46
C CYS A 96 7.69 -6.43 -16.93
N ARG A 97 8.54 -5.56 -16.38
CA ARG A 97 8.64 -5.29 -14.94
C ARG A 97 8.92 -3.81 -14.75
N LEU A 98 8.36 -3.23 -13.68
CA LEU A 98 8.59 -1.82 -13.34
C LEU A 98 8.21 -0.87 -14.48
N ASP A 99 7.13 -1.15 -15.22
CA ASP A 99 6.73 -0.36 -16.39
C ASP A 99 6.42 1.12 -16.08
N ALA A 100 6.25 1.50 -14.82
CA ALA A 100 6.11 2.90 -14.42
C ALA A 100 7.41 3.73 -14.60
N TRP A 101 8.57 3.07 -14.72
CA TRP A 101 9.87 3.69 -14.94
C TRP A 101 10.22 3.68 -16.43
N GLY A 102 10.54 4.85 -16.98
CA GLY A 102 10.68 5.02 -18.43
C GLY A 102 11.84 4.23 -19.04
N GLU A 103 12.86 3.93 -18.25
CA GLU A 103 14.05 3.15 -18.58
C GLU A 103 13.80 1.64 -18.68
N THR A 104 12.76 1.13 -18.01
CA THR A 104 12.37 -0.29 -18.03
C THR A 104 11.14 -0.53 -18.91
N PHE A 105 10.36 0.52 -19.18
CA PHE A 105 9.16 0.42 -19.98
C PHE A 105 9.45 0.09 -21.45
N ASP A 106 8.99 -1.08 -21.88
CA ASP A 106 9.13 -1.60 -23.23
C ASP A 106 7.76 -1.93 -23.81
N PHE A 107 7.24 -1.02 -24.64
CA PHE A 107 5.94 -1.19 -25.27
C PHE A 107 5.91 -2.30 -26.32
N GLN A 108 7.04 -2.70 -26.89
CA GLN A 108 7.07 -3.78 -27.90
C GLN A 108 6.68 -5.12 -27.27
N LYS A 109 7.11 -5.37 -26.02
CA LYS A 109 6.68 -6.56 -25.26
C LYS A 109 5.18 -6.56 -24.98
N TRP A 110 4.59 -5.39 -24.74
CA TRP A 110 3.14 -5.26 -24.58
C TRP A 110 2.40 -5.54 -25.89
N THR A 111 2.89 -5.02 -27.02
CA THR A 111 2.34 -5.35 -28.36
C THR A 111 2.44 -6.84 -28.65
N GLN A 112 3.59 -7.46 -28.41
CA GLN A 112 3.79 -8.90 -28.56
C GLN A 112 2.82 -9.68 -27.65
N ALA A 113 2.62 -9.24 -26.41
CA ALA A 113 1.68 -9.88 -25.50
C ALA A 113 0.22 -9.78 -26.01
N MET A 114 -0.17 -8.65 -26.60
CA MET A 114 -1.50 -8.48 -27.22
C MET A 114 -1.68 -9.41 -28.41
N GLU A 115 -0.65 -9.54 -29.26
CA GLU A 115 -0.66 -10.46 -30.42
C GLU A 115 -0.76 -11.93 -29.98
N GLU A 116 0.10 -12.37 -29.05
CA GLU A 116 0.10 -13.76 -28.58
C GLU A 116 -1.16 -14.17 -27.81
N THR A 117 -1.84 -13.21 -27.17
CA THR A 117 -3.10 -13.47 -26.45
C THR A 117 -4.35 -13.24 -27.31
N GLY A 118 -4.21 -12.56 -28.45
CA GLY A 118 -5.34 -12.11 -29.28
C GLY A 118 -6.18 -11.01 -28.63
N ILE A 119 -5.73 -10.40 -27.53
CA ILE A 119 -6.50 -9.38 -26.81
C ILE A 119 -6.39 -8.03 -27.53
N ASN A 120 -7.53 -7.55 -28.03
CA ASN A 120 -7.63 -6.20 -28.59
C ASN A 120 -7.69 -5.15 -27.47
N ALA A 121 -6.52 -4.71 -26.99
CA ALA A 121 -6.41 -3.70 -25.95
C ALA A 121 -7.08 -2.36 -26.33
N ALA A 122 -7.02 -1.96 -27.60
CA ALA A 122 -7.63 -0.72 -28.06
C ALA A 122 -9.14 -0.70 -27.88
N ALA A 123 -9.81 -1.86 -28.00
CA ALA A 123 -11.24 -1.98 -27.72
C ALA A 123 -11.60 -1.61 -26.26
N TYR A 124 -10.70 -1.81 -25.29
CA TYR A 124 -10.94 -1.42 -23.89
C TYR A 124 -10.70 0.09 -23.68
N ALA A 125 -9.57 0.60 -24.20
CA ALA A 125 -9.19 2.00 -24.05
C ALA A 125 -10.20 2.94 -24.74
N GLU A 126 -10.58 2.61 -25.98
CA GLU A 126 -11.33 3.51 -26.87
C GLU A 126 -12.85 3.38 -26.74
N LYS A 127 -13.36 2.30 -26.12
CA LYS A 127 -14.81 2.10 -25.96
C LYS A 127 -15.43 3.27 -25.23
N THR A 128 -16.47 3.86 -25.81
CA THR A 128 -17.37 4.79 -25.12
C THR A 128 -18.59 4.00 -24.67
N TYR A 129 -18.90 4.05 -23.38
CA TYR A 129 -20.02 3.33 -22.77
C TYR A 129 -21.29 4.20 -22.78
N GLY A 130 -22.45 3.55 -22.84
CA GLY A 130 -23.71 4.23 -22.52
C GLY A 130 -23.78 4.58 -21.04
N THR A 131 -24.44 5.67 -20.67
CA THR A 131 -24.60 6.07 -19.25
C THR A 131 -25.33 5.01 -18.43
N ASP A 132 -26.23 4.28 -19.09
CA ASP A 132 -27.04 3.20 -18.49
C ASP A 132 -26.36 1.81 -18.60
N GLU A 133 -25.19 1.73 -19.24
CA GLU A 133 -24.46 0.48 -19.39
C GLU A 133 -23.83 0.05 -18.05
N ARG A 134 -23.82 -1.26 -17.82
CA ARG A 134 -23.08 -1.86 -16.71
C ARG A 134 -21.58 -1.80 -17.03
N LEU A 135 -20.81 -1.22 -16.12
CA LEU A 135 -19.37 -1.04 -16.26
C LEU A 135 -18.63 -2.17 -15.53
N PRO A 136 -17.44 -2.60 -16.01
CA PRO A 136 -16.63 -3.63 -15.34
C PRO A 136 -16.37 -3.37 -13.85
N TRP A 137 -16.19 -2.10 -13.49
CA TRP A 137 -15.88 -1.66 -12.13
C TRP A 137 -17.13 -1.35 -11.28
N ASP A 138 -18.35 -1.57 -11.78
CA ASP A 138 -19.58 -1.35 -11.01
C ASP A 138 -19.69 -2.27 -9.77
N ILE A 139 -18.87 -3.32 -9.69
CA ILE A 139 -18.79 -4.20 -8.50
C ILE A 139 -18.13 -3.51 -7.29
N ILE A 140 -17.49 -2.35 -7.49
CA ILE A 140 -16.79 -1.60 -6.44
C ILE A 140 -17.67 -0.42 -6.01
N ASP A 141 -18.10 -0.44 -4.75
CA ASP A 141 -18.77 0.71 -4.14
C ASP A 141 -17.73 1.68 -3.55
N THR A 142 -17.67 2.89 -4.10
CA THR A 142 -16.82 3.98 -3.61
C THR A 142 -17.55 4.94 -2.67
N GLY A 143 -18.85 4.72 -2.46
CA GLY A 143 -19.77 5.63 -1.79
C GLY A 143 -20.23 6.80 -2.65
N VAL A 144 -19.72 6.94 -3.88
CA VAL A 144 -20.17 7.97 -4.83
C VAL A 144 -21.27 7.41 -5.73
N ASN A 145 -22.43 8.08 -5.75
CA ASN A 145 -23.58 7.68 -6.54
C ASN A 145 -23.30 7.78 -8.05
N LYS A 146 -23.62 6.72 -8.80
CA LYS A 146 -23.45 6.66 -10.26
C LYS A 146 -24.27 7.76 -10.97
N ASP A 147 -25.47 8.05 -10.48
CA ASP A 147 -26.33 9.12 -11.00
C ASP A 147 -25.71 10.51 -10.85
N PHE A 148 -25.01 10.75 -9.74
CA PHE A 148 -24.28 12.00 -9.53
C PHE A 148 -23.16 12.13 -10.58
N LEU A 149 -22.37 11.07 -10.79
CA LEU A 149 -21.33 11.07 -11.82
C LEU A 149 -21.90 11.31 -13.23
N CYS A 150 -23.08 10.77 -13.54
CA CYS A 150 -23.75 10.95 -14.81
C CYS A 150 -24.17 12.42 -15.03
N LYS A 151 -24.78 13.05 -14.01
CA LYS A 151 -25.11 14.49 -14.04
C LYS A 151 -23.86 15.35 -14.24
N GLU A 152 -22.77 15.03 -13.54
CA GLU A 152 -21.51 15.77 -13.69
C GLU A 152 -20.88 15.56 -15.07
N TYR A 153 -21.03 14.38 -15.67
CA TYR A 153 -20.60 14.13 -17.06
C TYR A 153 -21.37 15.03 -18.03
N GLN A 154 -22.70 15.09 -17.91
CA GLN A 154 -23.55 15.93 -18.75
C GLN A 154 -23.17 17.41 -18.63
N LYS A 155 -23.02 17.93 -17.40
CA LYS A 155 -22.53 19.30 -17.17
C LYS A 155 -21.16 19.54 -17.81
N ALA A 156 -20.24 18.59 -17.67
CA ALA A 156 -18.91 18.72 -18.26
C ALA A 156 -18.95 18.80 -19.79
N THR A 157 -19.87 18.07 -20.44
CA THR A 157 -20.05 18.15 -21.90
C THR A 157 -20.61 19.49 -22.38
N THR A 158 -21.37 20.20 -21.54
CA THR A 158 -21.89 21.55 -21.85
C THR A 158 -21.01 22.69 -21.32
N GLY A 159 -19.93 22.36 -20.60
CA GLY A 159 -19.03 23.35 -19.99
C GLY A 159 -19.57 24.01 -18.71
N GLU A 160 -20.67 23.48 -18.15
CA GLU A 160 -21.21 23.90 -16.86
C GLU A 160 -20.27 23.49 -15.71
N LYS A 161 -20.23 24.31 -14.66
CA LYS A 161 -19.38 24.08 -13.49
C LYS A 161 -20.20 23.80 -12.25
N THR A 162 -19.78 22.79 -11.50
CA THR A 162 -20.32 22.51 -10.17
C THR A 162 -19.62 23.38 -9.12
N SER A 163 -20.41 23.93 -8.19
CA SER A 163 -19.92 24.83 -7.13
C SER A 163 -19.21 24.06 -6.00
N ASP A 164 -18.54 24.78 -5.11
CA ASP A 164 -17.80 24.19 -3.99
C ASP A 164 -18.73 23.41 -3.02
N CYS A 165 -18.48 22.10 -2.88
CA CYS A 165 -19.31 21.21 -2.07
C CYS A 165 -19.28 21.50 -0.56
N ARG A 166 -18.32 22.31 -0.09
CA ARG A 166 -18.25 22.79 1.30
C ARG A 166 -19.23 23.92 1.58
N LYS A 167 -19.77 24.54 0.52
CA LYS A 167 -20.77 25.60 0.61
C LYS A 167 -22.17 25.07 0.34
N VAL A 168 -22.30 24.21 -0.68
CA VAL A 168 -23.57 23.63 -1.12
C VAL A 168 -23.37 22.14 -1.37
N CYS A 169 -24.13 21.29 -0.67
CA CYS A 169 -24.07 19.85 -0.88
C CYS A 169 -24.68 19.49 -2.26
N HIS A 170 -23.99 18.64 -3.03
CA HIS A 170 -24.46 18.15 -4.35
C HIS A 170 -24.90 16.69 -4.33
N GLU A 171 -25.06 16.11 -3.13
CA GLU A 171 -25.60 14.77 -2.92
C GLU A 171 -24.83 13.67 -3.69
N CYS A 172 -23.50 13.75 -3.67
CA CYS A 172 -22.66 12.78 -4.35
C CYS A 172 -22.71 11.37 -3.77
N GLY A 173 -23.39 11.14 -2.64
CA GLY A 173 -23.50 9.85 -1.95
C GLY A 173 -22.60 9.70 -0.72
N LEU A 174 -21.53 10.50 -0.63
CA LEU A 174 -20.60 10.44 0.49
C LEU A 174 -21.21 10.99 1.79
N LYS A 175 -20.97 10.29 2.90
CA LYS A 175 -21.34 10.72 4.26
C LYS A 175 -20.27 11.66 4.83
N CYS A 176 -20.27 12.92 4.40
CA CYS A 176 -19.38 13.94 4.95
C CYS A 176 -19.79 14.33 6.38
N SER A 177 -18.82 14.53 7.28
CA SER A 177 -19.05 14.99 8.66
C SER A 177 -19.70 16.38 8.68
N SER A 178 -20.59 16.58 9.65
CA SER A 178 -21.46 17.76 9.79
C SER A 178 -20.75 19.09 10.02
N GLU A 179 -19.44 19.11 10.22
CA GLU A 179 -18.65 20.34 10.41
C GLU A 179 -18.58 21.22 9.13
N PHE A 180 -19.03 20.70 7.99
CA PHE A 180 -19.05 21.39 6.70
C PHE A 180 -20.44 21.63 6.10
N ARG A 181 -21.53 21.48 6.87
CA ARG A 181 -22.89 21.71 6.37
C ARG A 181 -23.36 23.13 6.65
N VAL A 182 -23.44 23.98 5.61
CA VAL A 182 -24.40 25.10 5.60
C VAL A 182 -25.74 24.53 5.12
N GLN A 183 -26.79 24.83 5.86
CA GLN A 183 -28.15 24.34 5.68
C GLN A 183 -28.81 24.81 4.37
N SER A 184 -29.57 23.92 3.74
CA SER A 184 -30.86 24.19 3.08
C SER A 184 -31.49 22.81 2.79
N SER A 185 -32.38 22.28 3.63
CA SER A 185 -33.83 22.52 3.74
C SER A 185 -34.57 21.25 3.31
N GLU A 186 -35.15 20.59 4.32
CA GLU A 186 -36.31 19.69 4.29
C GLU A 186 -36.32 18.50 3.31
N PHE A 187 -35.75 17.37 3.74
CA PHE A 187 -36.34 16.06 3.44
C PHE A 187 -36.32 15.15 4.68
N ARG A 188 -37.51 14.67 5.05
CA ARG A 188 -37.78 13.79 6.21
C ARG A 188 -37.15 12.42 5.98
N ILE A 189 -36.15 12.08 6.77
CA ILE A 189 -35.70 10.68 6.93
C ILE A 189 -36.47 10.09 8.11
N SER A 190 -37.23 9.03 7.83
CA SER A 190 -37.85 8.15 8.82
C SER A 190 -36.77 7.63 9.78
N LYS A 191 -37.04 7.77 11.09
CA LYS A 191 -36.22 7.31 12.22
C LYS A 191 -35.47 6.00 11.91
N LEU A 192 -34.17 6.12 11.66
CA LEU A 192 -33.22 5.11 12.13
C LEU A 192 -32.85 5.55 13.54
N GLU A 193 -33.05 4.67 14.52
CA GLU A 193 -32.70 4.93 15.90
C GLU A 193 -31.22 5.34 15.99
N SER A 194 -31.01 6.54 16.52
CA SER A 194 -29.69 7.10 16.72
C SER A 194 -28.94 6.26 17.74
N PHE A 195 -27.96 5.48 17.30
CA PHE A 195 -26.82 5.13 18.15
C PHE A 195 -26.14 6.45 18.51
N ASN A 196 -26.45 6.95 19.70
CA ASN A 196 -25.85 8.14 20.28
C ASN A 196 -24.38 7.85 20.64
N SER A 197 -23.49 7.86 19.65
CA SER A 197 -22.05 7.95 19.91
C SER A 197 -21.63 9.42 20.03
N LYS A 198 -22.24 10.15 20.97
CA LYS A 198 -21.58 11.32 21.58
C LYS A 198 -20.54 10.76 22.56
N LEU A 199 -19.48 10.16 22.03
CA LEU A 199 -18.27 9.94 22.81
C LEU A 199 -17.62 11.32 22.97
N LYS A 200 -18.00 12.00 24.05
CA LYS A 200 -17.20 13.05 24.65
C LYS A 200 -15.77 12.49 24.75
N THR A 201 -14.81 13.22 24.20
CA THR A 201 -13.38 13.07 24.45
C THR A 201 -13.11 13.30 25.94
N GLN A 202 -13.47 12.33 26.77
CA GLN A 202 -12.92 12.22 28.10
C GLN A 202 -11.50 11.71 27.96
N ASN A 203 -10.58 12.25 28.76
CA ASN A 203 -9.22 11.75 28.99
C ASN A 203 -9.28 10.31 29.56
N SER A 204 -9.74 9.35 28.75
CA SER A 204 -9.78 7.94 29.12
C SER A 204 -8.35 7.38 29.07
N LYS A 205 -8.03 6.55 30.07
CA LYS A 205 -6.73 5.92 30.21
C LYS A 205 -6.44 5.09 28.95
N LEU A 206 -5.35 5.40 28.28
CA LEU A 206 -4.94 4.77 27.03
C LEU A 206 -4.68 3.28 27.25
N ILE A 207 -5.06 2.47 26.26
CA ILE A 207 -4.73 1.05 26.26
C ILE A 207 -3.74 0.80 25.13
N ARG A 208 -2.53 0.33 25.49
CA ARG A 208 -1.53 -0.18 24.56
C ARG A 208 -1.60 -1.70 24.53
N ILE A 209 -1.70 -2.27 23.34
CA ILE A 209 -1.74 -3.71 23.13
C ILE A 209 -0.51 -4.10 22.31
N ARG A 210 0.24 -5.09 22.77
CA ARG A 210 1.23 -5.79 21.96
C ARG A 210 0.61 -7.03 21.35
N VAL A 211 0.69 -7.14 20.03
CA VAL A 211 0.03 -8.17 19.25
C VAL A 211 1.10 -9.02 18.57
N GLN A 212 1.00 -10.34 18.74
CA GLN A 212 1.77 -11.32 17.96
C GLN A 212 0.95 -11.76 16.75
N PHE A 213 1.58 -11.82 15.58
CA PHE A 213 0.95 -12.31 14.36
C PHE A 213 1.90 -13.17 13.53
N SER A 214 1.34 -13.95 12.62
CA SER A 214 2.08 -14.68 11.58
C SER A 214 1.74 -14.13 10.20
N LYS A 215 2.74 -14.17 9.30
CA LYS A 215 2.68 -13.80 7.88
C LYS A 215 3.29 -14.93 7.07
N THR A 216 2.47 -15.74 6.43
CA THR A 216 2.87 -16.98 5.74
C THR A 216 2.18 -17.11 4.36
N GLY A 217 2.43 -18.21 3.66
CA GLY A 217 1.83 -18.50 2.36
C GLY A 217 2.14 -17.40 1.33
N ARG A 218 1.15 -17.09 0.47
CA ARG A 218 1.29 -16.04 -0.55
C ARG A 218 1.52 -14.65 0.03
N LEU A 219 1.09 -14.39 1.27
CA LEU A 219 1.24 -13.09 1.90
C LEU A 219 2.68 -12.77 2.31
N ARG A 220 3.61 -13.75 2.30
CA ARG A 220 5.05 -13.49 2.49
C ARG A 220 5.62 -12.49 1.48
N TYR A 221 5.00 -12.36 0.31
CA TYR A 221 5.38 -11.41 -0.75
C TYR A 221 4.87 -9.98 -0.54
N LEU A 222 4.03 -9.72 0.48
CA LEU A 222 3.72 -8.33 0.84
C LEU A 222 4.97 -7.63 1.35
N SER A 223 5.24 -6.45 0.81
CA SER A 223 6.19 -5.50 1.40
C SER A 223 5.70 -5.03 2.77
N HIS A 224 6.58 -4.36 3.53
CA HIS A 224 6.20 -3.83 4.83
C HIS A 224 5.02 -2.85 4.75
N LEU A 225 5.01 -1.93 3.78
CA LEU A 225 3.94 -0.94 3.64
C LEU A 225 2.58 -1.58 3.30
N GLU A 226 2.60 -2.64 2.48
CA GLU A 226 1.40 -3.39 2.14
C GLU A 226 0.87 -4.19 3.34
N LEU A 227 1.75 -4.78 4.14
CA LEU A 227 1.38 -5.41 5.41
C LEU A 227 0.73 -4.40 6.36
N VAL A 228 1.34 -3.22 6.55
CA VAL A 228 0.76 -2.15 7.37
C VAL A 228 -0.64 -1.78 6.86
N THR A 229 -0.78 -1.62 5.55
CA THR A 229 -2.08 -1.31 4.93
C THR A 229 -3.11 -2.42 5.15
N ALA A 230 -2.72 -3.68 5.02
CA ALA A 230 -3.58 -4.84 5.27
C ALA A 230 -4.05 -4.88 6.72
N ILE A 231 -3.15 -4.68 7.69
CA ILE A 231 -3.49 -4.62 9.11
C ILE A 231 -4.43 -3.44 9.41
N PHE A 232 -4.18 -2.25 8.85
CA PHE A 232 -5.06 -1.09 9.06
C PHE A 232 -6.45 -1.24 8.45
N ARG A 233 -6.55 -1.92 7.29
CA ARG A 233 -7.84 -2.26 6.70
C ARG A 233 -8.57 -3.31 7.54
N THR A 234 -7.83 -4.28 8.09
CA THR A 234 -8.36 -5.30 8.99
C THR A 234 -8.92 -4.69 10.27
N MET A 235 -8.14 -3.84 10.96
CA MET A 235 -8.59 -3.15 12.17
C MET A 235 -9.84 -2.30 11.93
N ARG A 236 -9.94 -1.63 10.77
CA ARG A 236 -11.15 -0.88 10.39
C ARG A 236 -12.35 -1.79 10.14
N ARG A 237 -12.16 -2.94 9.48
CA ARG A 237 -13.23 -3.92 9.22
C ARG A 237 -13.67 -4.66 10.49
N ALA A 238 -12.76 -4.82 11.44
CA ALA A 238 -13.02 -5.40 12.77
C ALA A 238 -13.52 -4.35 13.78
N GLU A 239 -13.78 -3.12 13.34
CA GLU A 239 -14.31 -2.02 14.18
C GLU A 239 -13.46 -1.72 15.43
N ILE A 240 -12.14 -1.93 15.33
CA ILE A 240 -11.22 -1.63 16.43
C ILE A 240 -11.18 -0.10 16.65
N PRO A 241 -11.36 0.40 17.89
CA PRO A 241 -11.39 1.84 18.19
C PRO A 241 -9.98 2.43 18.21
N LEU A 242 -9.36 2.52 17.03
CA LEU A 242 -7.99 2.99 16.84
C LEU A 242 -7.81 4.45 17.27
N ARG A 243 -6.68 4.73 17.91
CA ARG A 243 -6.23 6.11 18.14
C ARG A 243 -5.46 6.63 16.94
N TYR A 244 -5.68 7.90 16.60
CA TYR A 244 -5.02 8.57 15.48
C TYR A 244 -4.04 9.66 15.95
N SER A 245 -3.03 9.93 15.12
CA SER A 245 -2.14 11.08 15.28
C SER A 245 -2.87 12.42 15.06
N GLN A 246 -2.38 13.50 15.67
CA GLN A 246 -3.01 14.83 15.64
C GLN A 246 -2.46 15.75 14.53
N GLY A 247 -1.89 15.18 13.47
CA GLY A 247 -1.30 15.92 12.36
C GLY A 247 -2.28 16.15 11.18
N PHE A 248 -1.81 16.84 10.14
CA PHE A 248 -2.59 17.12 8.91
C PHE A 248 -3.03 15.86 8.14
N HIS A 249 -2.36 14.72 8.38
CA HIS A 249 -2.76 13.41 7.89
C HIS A 249 -2.82 12.43 9.07
N PRO A 250 -3.96 12.35 9.77
CA PRO A 250 -4.13 11.45 10.90
C PRO A 250 -3.88 10.00 10.49
N SER A 251 -2.95 9.34 11.17
CA SER A 251 -2.61 7.93 10.96
C SER A 251 -2.87 7.14 12.24
N PRO A 252 -3.30 5.87 12.14
CA PRO A 252 -3.39 5.00 13.31
C PRO A 252 -2.06 4.92 14.04
N LYS A 253 -2.11 5.02 15.37
CA LYS A 253 -0.94 4.85 16.23
C LYS A 253 -0.60 3.37 16.38
N VAL A 254 0.18 2.87 15.44
CA VAL A 254 0.67 1.50 15.41
C VAL A 254 2.18 1.51 15.17
N SER A 255 2.92 0.70 15.93
CA SER A 255 4.36 0.55 15.79
C SER A 255 4.70 -0.92 15.55
N PHE A 256 5.37 -1.22 14.44
CA PHE A 256 5.75 -2.59 14.10
C PHE A 256 7.16 -2.91 14.62
N GLY A 257 7.42 -4.20 14.85
CA GLY A 257 8.76 -4.72 15.02
C GLY A 257 9.61 -4.59 13.74
N PRO A 258 10.85 -5.08 13.77
CA PRO A 258 11.74 -5.09 12.60
C PRO A 258 11.06 -5.68 11.37
N ALA A 259 11.07 -4.96 10.24
CA ALA A 259 10.38 -5.40 9.03
C ALA A 259 10.95 -6.70 8.47
N LEU A 260 10.08 -7.55 7.93
CA LEU A 260 10.47 -8.69 7.10
C LEU A 260 10.75 -8.23 5.67
N GLY A 261 11.75 -8.84 5.04
CA GLY A 261 11.98 -8.72 3.61
C GLY A 261 10.84 -9.37 2.80
N VAL A 262 10.64 -8.90 1.57
CA VAL A 262 9.71 -9.52 0.62
C VAL A 262 10.16 -10.96 0.33
N GLY A 263 9.22 -11.91 0.37
CA GLY A 263 9.49 -13.33 0.15
C GLY A 263 9.80 -14.10 1.44
N ILE A 264 9.96 -13.43 2.57
CA ILE A 264 10.26 -14.05 3.87
C ILE A 264 8.97 -14.20 4.68
N ALA A 265 8.73 -15.40 5.20
CA ALA A 265 7.63 -15.69 6.11
C ALA A 265 8.00 -15.36 7.56
N GLY A 266 7.01 -15.13 8.41
CA GLY A 266 7.21 -14.89 9.83
C GLY A 266 6.13 -15.57 10.67
N ILE A 267 6.52 -16.24 11.74
CA ILE A 267 5.58 -16.98 12.62
C ILE A 267 5.26 -16.19 13.89
N ARG A 268 6.23 -15.46 14.43
CA ARG A 268 6.10 -14.65 15.67
C ARG A 268 6.56 -13.22 15.40
N GLU A 269 5.78 -12.53 14.61
CA GLU A 269 5.94 -11.11 14.31
C GLU A 269 5.14 -10.27 15.29
N TYR A 270 5.50 -9.00 15.48
CA TYR A 270 4.87 -8.16 16.49
C TYR A 270 4.54 -6.75 15.99
N PHE A 271 3.45 -6.20 16.51
CA PHE A 271 3.16 -4.78 16.49
C PHE A 271 2.51 -4.32 17.80
N ASP A 272 2.70 -3.06 18.15
CA ASP A 272 2.02 -2.38 19.25
C ASP A 272 0.94 -1.47 18.67
N VAL A 273 -0.26 -1.45 19.25
CA VAL A 273 -1.37 -0.57 18.85
C VAL A 273 -1.94 0.19 20.05
N GLU A 274 -2.25 1.47 19.86
CA GLU A 274 -3.00 2.29 20.82
C GLU A 274 -4.49 2.31 20.46
N ILE A 275 -5.34 1.94 21.40
CA ILE A 275 -6.80 1.95 21.25
C ILE A 275 -7.47 2.84 22.29
N THR A 276 -8.69 3.29 21.97
CA THR A 276 -9.51 4.13 22.85
C THR A 276 -10.56 3.28 23.56
N PRO A 277 -10.65 3.32 24.91
CA PRO A 277 -11.74 2.66 25.65
C PRO A 277 -13.13 3.26 25.34
N PRO A 278 -14.22 2.51 25.58
CA PRO A 278 -14.25 1.14 26.10
C PRO A 278 -13.92 0.11 25.00
N PHE A 279 -13.08 -0.87 25.32
CA PHE A 279 -12.80 -2.00 24.45
C PHE A 279 -12.39 -3.20 25.29
N ASP A 280 -12.97 -4.36 24.98
CA ASP A 280 -12.65 -5.61 25.63
C ASP A 280 -11.59 -6.37 24.81
N ILE A 281 -10.45 -6.62 25.46
CA ILE A 281 -9.29 -7.26 24.83
C ILE A 281 -9.59 -8.68 24.36
N ASP A 282 -10.53 -9.37 25.01
CA ASP A 282 -10.89 -10.75 24.65
C ASP A 282 -11.54 -10.82 23.26
N TYR A 283 -12.13 -9.72 22.80
CA TYR A 283 -12.68 -9.61 21.44
C TYR A 283 -11.63 -9.24 20.39
N PHE A 284 -10.43 -8.81 20.77
CA PHE A 284 -9.41 -8.34 19.82
C PHE A 284 -8.99 -9.42 18.82
N ILE A 285 -8.59 -10.59 19.32
CA ILE A 285 -8.08 -11.67 18.48
C ILE A 285 -9.22 -12.24 17.60
N PRO A 286 -10.41 -12.59 18.13
CA PRO A 286 -11.51 -13.09 17.31
C PRO A 286 -11.97 -12.11 16.24
N SER A 287 -12.15 -10.82 16.59
CA SER A 287 -12.60 -9.80 15.64
C SER A 287 -11.60 -9.60 14.51
N MET A 288 -10.31 -9.49 14.82
CA MET A 288 -9.24 -9.37 13.81
C MET A 288 -9.17 -10.60 12.91
N ASN A 289 -9.13 -11.81 13.48
CA ASN A 289 -9.00 -13.05 12.71
C ASN A 289 -10.24 -13.35 11.85
N SER A 290 -11.43 -12.82 12.19
CA SER A 290 -12.64 -13.00 11.38
C SER A 290 -12.59 -12.29 10.02
N VAL A 291 -11.74 -11.27 9.87
CA VAL A 291 -11.65 -10.44 8.65
C VAL A 291 -10.26 -10.45 8.00
N LEU A 292 -9.26 -11.06 8.65
CA LEU A 292 -7.92 -11.23 8.08
C LEU A 292 -7.94 -12.17 6.87
N PRO A 293 -7.13 -11.88 5.83
CA PRO A 293 -6.96 -12.80 4.70
C PRO A 293 -6.12 -14.01 5.10
N GLU A 294 -6.28 -15.11 4.35
CA GLU A 294 -5.45 -16.32 4.49
C GLU A 294 -3.95 -15.99 4.38
N GLY A 295 -3.14 -16.53 5.30
CA GLY A 295 -1.72 -16.25 5.42
C GLY A 295 -1.38 -15.12 6.42
N LEU A 296 -2.37 -14.41 6.96
CA LEU A 296 -2.20 -13.56 8.14
C LEU A 296 -3.05 -14.09 9.29
N LYS A 297 -2.49 -14.11 10.50
CA LYS A 297 -3.21 -14.54 11.70
C LYS A 297 -2.69 -13.81 12.92
N ILE A 298 -3.58 -13.31 13.76
CA ILE A 298 -3.25 -12.86 15.11
C ILE A 298 -3.17 -14.10 16.01
N ASN A 299 -2.01 -14.30 16.62
CA ASN A 299 -1.71 -15.48 17.43
C ASN A 299 -1.91 -15.23 18.91
N ASP A 300 -1.51 -14.05 19.38
CA ASP A 300 -1.67 -13.64 20.78
C ASP A 300 -1.73 -12.10 20.87
N ALA A 301 -2.27 -11.57 21.96
CA ALA A 301 -2.36 -10.13 22.22
C ALA A 301 -2.40 -9.88 23.73
N VAL A 302 -1.56 -8.96 24.22
CA VAL A 302 -1.49 -8.61 25.64
C VAL A 302 -1.50 -7.11 25.84
N LEU A 303 -2.08 -6.68 26.96
CA LEU A 303 -1.97 -5.30 27.44
C LEU A 303 -0.53 -5.04 27.88
N ILE A 304 0.07 -3.95 27.41
CA ILE A 304 1.41 -3.52 27.82
C ILE A 304 1.34 -2.19 28.57
N ALA A 305 2.25 -1.99 29.50
CA ALA A 305 2.35 -0.74 30.25
C ALA A 305 2.81 0.42 29.33
N ASP A 306 2.47 1.65 29.68
CA ASP A 306 2.89 2.84 28.92
C ASP A 306 4.40 2.98 28.83
N LYS A 307 5.12 2.50 29.84
CA LYS A 307 6.60 2.52 29.91
C LYS A 307 7.26 1.32 29.24
N GLU A 308 6.49 0.38 28.68
CA GLU A 308 7.04 -0.77 27.96
C GLU A 308 7.88 -0.28 26.78
N PRO A 309 9.13 -0.75 26.63
CA PRO A 309 10.00 -0.39 25.50
C PRO A 309 9.34 -0.69 24.15
N SER A 310 9.66 0.14 23.16
CA SER A 310 9.21 -0.10 21.79
C SER A 310 9.79 -1.41 21.25
N LEU A 311 9.04 -2.10 20.38
CA LEU A 311 9.53 -3.32 19.71
C LEU A 311 10.87 -3.09 19.02
N SER A 312 11.05 -1.93 18.39
CA SER A 312 12.27 -1.57 17.68
C SER A 312 13.48 -1.33 18.57
N SER A 313 13.28 -0.90 19.81
CA SER A 313 14.36 -0.75 20.81
C SER A 313 14.61 -2.04 21.58
N PHE A 314 13.60 -2.91 21.68
CA PHE A 314 13.67 -4.14 22.46
C PHE A 314 14.30 -5.28 21.67
N ILE A 315 13.89 -5.49 20.41
CA ILE A 315 14.31 -6.62 19.60
C ILE A 315 15.73 -6.40 19.07
N SER A 316 16.60 -7.37 19.33
CA SER A 316 17.98 -7.38 18.83
C SER A 316 18.51 -8.76 18.44
N ARG A 317 17.72 -9.83 18.64
CA ARG A 317 18.05 -11.20 18.24
C ARG A 317 16.92 -11.83 17.44
N TYR A 318 17.28 -12.63 16.46
CA TYR A 318 16.37 -13.19 15.46
C TYR A 318 16.70 -14.66 15.23
N GLU A 319 15.69 -15.51 15.16
CA GLU A 319 15.83 -16.91 14.78
C GLU A 319 15.14 -17.15 13.44
N TYR A 320 15.86 -17.76 12.52
CA TYR A 320 15.39 -18.12 11.19
C TYR A 320 15.48 -19.62 10.97
N GLU A 321 14.50 -20.16 10.25
CA GLU A 321 14.58 -21.47 9.61
C GLU A 321 14.69 -21.26 8.11
N ILE A 322 15.69 -21.92 7.51
CA ILE A 322 16.01 -21.83 6.10
C ILE A 322 15.90 -23.22 5.52
N ILE A 323 14.92 -23.41 4.63
CA ILE A 323 14.73 -24.65 3.90
C ILE A 323 15.44 -24.51 2.56
N CYS A 324 16.45 -25.34 2.33
CA CYS A 324 17.24 -25.35 1.11
C CYS A 324 17.90 -26.71 0.87
N ASP A 325 18.11 -27.07 -0.41
CA ASP A 325 18.89 -28.26 -0.76
C ASP A 325 20.41 -28.07 -0.52
N TYR A 326 20.81 -26.89 0.00
CA TYR A 326 22.19 -26.48 0.24
C TYR A 326 22.61 -26.62 1.71
N SER A 327 22.01 -27.52 2.50
CA SER A 327 22.44 -27.77 3.89
C SER A 327 23.93 -28.13 3.99
N ALA A 328 24.50 -28.76 2.94
CA ALA A 328 25.93 -29.02 2.81
C ALA A 328 26.80 -27.76 2.66
N ALA A 329 26.25 -26.64 2.17
CA ALA A 329 26.94 -25.35 2.17
C ALA A 329 27.06 -24.78 3.59
N ALA A 330 25.98 -24.86 4.38
CA ALA A 330 26.02 -24.51 5.80
C ALA A 330 27.01 -25.39 6.59
N LYS A 331 27.12 -26.69 6.27
CA LYS A 331 28.18 -27.56 6.83
C LYS A 331 29.58 -27.03 6.53
N ARG A 332 29.86 -26.69 5.27
CA ARG A 332 31.16 -26.14 4.87
C ARG A 332 31.48 -24.83 5.57
N TYR A 333 30.50 -23.95 5.72
CA TYR A 333 30.64 -22.70 6.48
C TYR A 333 31.03 -22.97 7.95
N LEU A 334 30.34 -23.91 8.60
CA LEU A 334 30.64 -24.36 9.96
C LEU A 334 32.06 -24.94 10.10
N GLU A 335 32.47 -25.80 9.16
CA GLU A 335 33.80 -26.42 9.13
C GLU A 335 34.91 -25.38 8.95
N GLN A 336 34.68 -24.36 8.12
CA GLN A 336 35.64 -23.30 7.84
C GLN A 336 35.73 -22.25 8.96
N LYS A 337 34.80 -22.26 9.93
CA LYS A 337 34.71 -21.27 11.03
C LYS A 337 34.77 -19.83 10.53
N LEU A 338 34.10 -19.54 9.41
CA LEU A 338 33.97 -18.18 8.89
C LEU A 338 33.14 -17.36 9.88
N GLY A 339 33.80 -16.59 10.75
CA GLY A 339 33.11 -15.83 11.80
C GLY A 339 32.42 -14.59 11.23
N ILE A 340 31.12 -14.65 10.97
CA ILE A 340 30.30 -13.44 10.73
C ILE A 340 29.85 -12.90 12.09
N ALA A 341 30.17 -11.63 12.40
CA ALA A 341 29.93 -11.04 13.72
C ALA A 341 28.46 -11.07 14.15
N GLU A 342 27.53 -11.01 13.20
CA GLU A 342 26.09 -11.06 13.43
C GLU A 342 25.54 -12.48 13.62
N VAL A 343 26.30 -13.54 13.32
CA VAL A 343 25.88 -14.94 13.47
C VAL A 343 26.23 -15.42 14.88
N GLU A 344 25.22 -15.68 15.70
CA GLU A 344 25.41 -16.19 17.06
C GLU A 344 25.41 -17.72 17.10
N ASP A 345 24.52 -18.36 16.35
CA ASP A 345 24.44 -19.82 16.25
C ASP A 345 23.93 -20.24 14.87
N ILE A 346 24.40 -21.39 14.39
CA ILE A 346 23.88 -22.05 13.20
C ILE A 346 23.87 -23.56 13.43
N SER A 347 22.70 -24.17 13.26
CA SER A 347 22.49 -25.59 13.48
C SER A 347 21.75 -26.23 12.31
N ILE A 348 22.13 -27.45 11.98
CA ILE A 348 21.49 -28.22 10.91
C ILE A 348 20.47 -29.12 11.57
N MET A 349 19.20 -28.88 11.29
CA MET A 349 18.10 -29.65 11.88
C MET A 349 17.90 -30.96 11.15
N ASP A 350 18.01 -30.94 9.82
CA ASP A 350 17.89 -32.11 8.95
C ASP A 350 18.63 -31.85 7.61
N ASN A 351 18.45 -32.74 6.63
CA ASN A 351 19.12 -32.64 5.33
C ASN A 351 18.75 -31.41 4.48
N LYS A 352 17.67 -30.69 4.82
CA LYS A 352 17.18 -29.51 4.09
C LYS A 352 16.96 -28.29 4.96
N THR A 353 16.90 -28.44 6.28
CA THR A 353 16.56 -27.36 7.20
C THR A 353 17.76 -26.93 8.02
N VAL A 354 18.08 -25.64 7.94
CA VAL A 354 19.11 -24.98 8.76
C VAL A 354 18.44 -23.95 9.66
N ARG A 355 18.72 -24.00 10.95
CA ARG A 355 18.35 -22.97 11.91
C ARG A 355 19.50 -22.01 12.10
N LEU A 356 19.21 -20.72 11.99
CA LEU A 356 20.18 -19.64 12.06
C LEU A 356 19.73 -18.60 13.08
N THR A 357 20.60 -18.34 14.05
CA THR A 357 20.38 -17.32 15.09
C THR A 357 21.30 -16.14 14.83
N LEU A 358 20.68 -14.97 14.65
CA LEU A 358 21.36 -13.73 14.34
C LEU A 358 21.14 -12.70 15.44
N VAL A 359 22.17 -11.91 15.74
CA VAL A 359 22.12 -10.83 16.72
C VAL A 359 22.59 -9.52 16.08
N ASP A 360 21.91 -8.42 16.38
CA ASP A 360 22.31 -7.09 15.93
C ASP A 360 23.73 -6.77 16.45
N SER A 361 24.59 -6.25 15.57
CA SER A 361 26.00 -5.99 15.89
C SER A 361 26.12 -4.94 17.01
N LYS A 362 26.83 -5.27 18.08
CA LYS A 362 27.12 -4.36 19.21
C LYS A 362 28.08 -3.23 18.84
N ASP A 363 28.98 -3.46 17.88
CA ASP A 363 30.09 -2.55 17.54
C ASP A 363 29.70 -1.45 16.56
N LYS A 364 28.60 -1.63 15.81
CA LYS A 364 28.11 -0.67 14.81
C LYS A 364 26.79 -0.09 15.29
N LYS A 365 26.84 1.02 16.04
CA LYS A 365 25.68 1.78 16.57
C LYS A 365 24.49 1.75 15.59
N GLY A 366 23.50 0.89 15.87
CA GLY A 366 22.22 0.82 15.15
C GLY A 366 22.21 0.06 13.82
N LYS A 367 23.27 -0.66 13.42
CA LYS A 367 23.22 -1.51 12.22
C LYS A 367 22.50 -2.82 12.53
N ARG A 368 21.26 -2.94 12.04
CA ARG A 368 20.48 -4.19 12.13
C ARG A 368 21.00 -5.27 11.19
N VAL A 369 20.73 -6.52 11.57
CA VAL A 369 20.96 -7.72 10.74
C VAL A 369 20.37 -7.54 9.34
N LYS A 370 21.17 -7.89 8.32
CA LYS A 370 20.75 -7.87 6.91
C LYS A 370 20.97 -9.24 6.27
N LEU A 371 19.89 -9.97 6.07
CA LEU A 371 19.94 -11.30 5.45
C LEU A 371 20.53 -11.29 4.03
N SER A 372 20.38 -10.19 3.29
CA SER A 372 20.96 -10.04 1.96
C SER A 372 22.49 -9.99 1.95
N GLU A 373 23.12 -9.64 3.08
CA GLU A 373 24.58 -9.65 3.26
C GLU A 373 25.02 -11.03 3.80
N ILE A 374 24.29 -11.56 4.79
CA ILE A 374 24.70 -12.76 5.56
C ILE A 374 24.41 -14.07 4.81
N LEU A 375 23.22 -14.24 4.23
CA LEU A 375 22.81 -15.53 3.66
C LEU A 375 23.62 -15.93 2.41
N PRO A 376 23.97 -15.02 1.49
CA PRO A 376 24.86 -15.37 0.40
C PRO A 376 26.25 -15.83 0.84
N GLU A 377 26.76 -15.30 1.95
CA GLU A 377 28.05 -15.72 2.51
C GLU A 377 27.99 -17.13 3.10
N ILE A 378 26.89 -17.49 3.76
CA ILE A 378 26.69 -18.82 4.35
C ILE A 378 26.35 -19.89 3.29
N PHE A 379 25.44 -19.58 2.36
CA PHE A 379 24.85 -20.56 1.45
C PHE A 379 25.42 -20.51 0.02
N GLY A 380 26.17 -19.46 -0.33
CA GLY A 380 26.73 -19.28 -1.68
C GLY A 380 25.70 -18.95 -2.77
N VAL A 381 24.45 -18.66 -2.40
CA VAL A 381 23.35 -18.34 -3.31
C VAL A 381 22.61 -17.08 -2.84
N SER A 382 21.84 -16.46 -3.74
CA SER A 382 21.01 -15.33 -3.35
C SER A 382 19.98 -15.74 -2.30
N TYR A 383 19.76 -14.89 -1.28
CA TYR A 383 18.70 -15.14 -0.29
C TYR A 383 17.30 -15.26 -0.91
N LYS A 384 17.11 -14.74 -2.13
CA LYS A 384 15.85 -14.84 -2.89
C LYS A 384 15.55 -16.25 -3.40
N GLU A 385 16.57 -17.12 -3.44
CA GLU A 385 16.47 -18.52 -3.85
C GLU A 385 16.21 -19.45 -2.67
N LEU A 386 16.25 -18.93 -1.45
CA LEU A 386 16.06 -19.68 -0.21
C LEU A 386 14.61 -19.52 0.28
N ASP A 387 14.04 -20.58 0.83
CA ASP A 387 12.80 -20.46 1.60
C ASP A 387 13.15 -20.10 3.05
N ILE A 388 12.82 -18.87 3.43
CA ILE A 388 13.24 -18.29 4.71
C ILE A 388 12.00 -17.98 5.54
N THR A 389 12.00 -18.49 6.77
CA THR A 389 10.99 -18.18 7.78
C THR A 389 11.65 -17.64 9.03
N ARG A 390 11.28 -16.42 9.46
CA ARG A 390 11.62 -15.93 10.80
C ARG A 390 10.68 -16.56 11.83
N VAL A 391 11.23 -17.43 12.67
CA VAL A 391 10.44 -18.19 13.64
C VAL A 391 10.27 -17.45 14.96
N ALA A 392 11.26 -16.64 15.36
CA ALA A 392 11.20 -15.86 16.59
C ALA A 392 12.09 -14.62 16.56
N MET A 393 11.81 -13.72 17.49
CA MET A 393 12.57 -12.51 17.79
C MET A 393 12.66 -12.34 19.29
N TYR A 394 13.79 -11.83 19.76
CA TYR A 394 14.06 -11.69 21.19
C TYR A 394 14.68 -10.33 21.50
N GLY A 395 14.41 -9.85 22.71
CA GLY A 395 15.11 -8.75 23.34
C GLY A 395 15.82 -9.20 24.61
N TRP A 396 16.64 -8.31 25.16
CA TRP A 396 17.45 -8.61 26.35
C TRP A 396 16.87 -7.97 27.61
N LYS A 397 16.53 -8.79 28.61
CA LYS A 397 16.08 -8.35 29.97
C LYS A 397 16.94 -8.98 31.08
N GLY A 398 18.23 -9.16 30.84
CA GLY A 398 19.10 -10.02 31.68
C GLY A 398 19.17 -11.46 31.18
N GLU A 399 18.15 -11.87 30.42
CA GLU A 399 18.14 -13.05 29.56
C GLU A 399 17.40 -12.74 28.24
N TRP A 400 17.57 -13.61 27.25
CA TRP A 400 16.84 -13.51 25.97
C TRP A 400 15.36 -13.83 26.18
N SER A 401 14.51 -12.83 25.97
CA SER A 401 13.06 -12.89 26.21
C SER A 401 12.26 -12.54 24.96
N LEU A 402 11.11 -13.19 24.81
CA LEU A 402 10.17 -12.85 23.74
C LEU A 402 9.54 -11.47 23.99
N PRO A 403 9.18 -10.71 22.94
CA PRO A 403 8.48 -9.43 23.09
C PRO A 403 7.14 -9.51 23.82
N LEU A 404 6.54 -10.70 23.86
CA LEU A 404 5.27 -10.99 24.51
C LEU A 404 5.52 -12.02 25.61
N GLU A 405 5.60 -11.55 26.85
CA GLU A 405 5.65 -12.37 28.07
C GLU A 405 4.34 -12.21 28.83
N ARG A 406 3.70 -13.32 29.20
CA ARG A 406 2.51 -13.29 30.07
C ARG A 406 2.94 -13.09 31.51
N ASN A 407 3.31 -11.87 31.89
CA ASN A 407 3.39 -11.53 33.31
C ASN A 407 1.97 -11.34 33.85
N ILE A 408 1.39 -12.43 34.37
CA ILE A 408 0.14 -12.43 35.13
C ILE A 408 0.39 -11.68 36.45
N THR A 409 -0.08 -10.44 36.56
CA THR A 409 -0.86 -9.90 37.69
C THR A 409 -1.05 -8.39 37.52
N TRP A 410 -2.18 -7.98 36.91
CA TRP A 410 -2.76 -6.71 37.33
C TRP A 410 -3.56 -7.00 38.60
N LEU A 411 -2.93 -6.75 39.76
CA LEU A 411 -3.69 -6.40 40.94
C LEU A 411 -4.49 -5.15 40.57
N ALA A 412 -5.76 -5.35 40.25
CA ALA A 412 -6.75 -4.30 40.32
C ALA A 412 -6.68 -3.74 41.74
N LYS A 413 -5.95 -2.63 41.93
CA LYS A 413 -6.18 -1.78 43.08
C LYS A 413 -7.50 -1.06 42.82
N SER A 414 -8.51 -1.60 43.48
CA SER A 414 -9.81 -1.02 43.86
C SER A 414 -9.77 0.48 44.06
#